data_AF-Q4D2V8-F1
#
_entry.id   AF-Q4D2V8-F1
#
_cell.length_a   1.000
_cell.length_b   1.000
_cell.length_c   1.000
_cell.angle_alpha   90.00
_cell.angle_beta   90.00
_cell.angle_gamma   90.00
#
_symmetry.space_group_name_H-M   'P 1'
#
loop_
_entity.id
_entity.type
_entity.pdbx_description
1 polymer ?
#
loop_
_entity_poly.entity_id
_entity_poly.type
_entity_poly.pdbx_seq_one_letter_code
_entity_poly.pdbx_strand_id
1 'polypeptide(L)'
;MTRAGFKGKLLGKERKQALLDARKKAVASRKARDDRRWKRVLAKMDSEKRKKYHGVGNTAEHSRVRGITRAALRKRTGRKPDNITMEATIHLSKLLKRKTFHKRAPIAIKRIKAFVARLMKTKDNRIDASLNTYVWHKGVKGVPGRVRVHVERKSETLEGGKRKHFYTVISNVPVASFKNLTTKVTEQ
;
A
#
# COMPACT_ATOMS: atom_id res chain seq x y z
N MET A 1 30.13 -14.48 -27.61
CA MET A 1 29.04 -15.03 -26.78
C MET A 1 27.82 -14.10 -26.84
N THR A 2 26.98 -14.20 -27.87
CA THR A 2 25.72 -13.47 -27.92
C THR A 2 24.61 -14.34 -27.33
N ARG A 3 23.93 -13.81 -26.31
CA ARG A 3 22.85 -14.43 -25.53
C ARG A 3 21.91 -15.21 -26.45
N ALA A 4 21.78 -16.51 -26.18
CA ALA A 4 20.76 -17.36 -26.75
C ALA A 4 19.40 -16.66 -26.61
N GLY A 5 18.88 -16.18 -27.75
CA GLY A 5 17.55 -15.63 -27.84
C GLY A 5 16.60 -16.68 -27.28
N PHE A 6 15.90 -16.31 -26.21
CA PHE A 6 14.73 -17.03 -25.73
C PHE A 6 13.68 -16.92 -26.85
N LYS A 7 13.84 -17.77 -27.88
CA LYS A 7 12.86 -18.06 -28.92
C LYS A 7 11.73 -18.75 -28.18
N GLY A 8 10.91 -17.95 -27.49
CA GLY A 8 9.72 -18.41 -26.81
C GLY A 8 8.94 -19.21 -27.84
N LYS A 9 8.90 -20.53 -27.67
CA LYS A 9 8.20 -21.43 -28.58
C LYS A 9 6.81 -20.82 -28.82
N LEU A 10 6.56 -20.36 -30.03
CA LEU A 10 5.25 -19.91 -30.46
C LEU A 10 4.31 -21.08 -30.19
N LEU A 11 3.52 -20.98 -29.13
CA LEU A 11 2.50 -21.97 -28.83
C LEU A 11 1.56 -22.01 -30.04
N GLY A 12 1.40 -23.19 -30.64
CA GLY A 12 0.47 -23.41 -31.75
C GLY A 12 -0.95 -22.93 -31.39
N LYS A 13 -1.78 -22.68 -32.40
CA LYS A 13 -3.15 -22.16 -32.23
C LYS A 13 -3.94 -22.94 -31.18
N GLU A 14 -3.86 -24.27 -31.20
CA GLU A 14 -4.50 -25.16 -30.23
C GLU A 14 -4.04 -24.93 -28.80
N ARG A 15 -2.73 -24.83 -28.55
CA ARG A 15 -2.19 -24.56 -27.21
C ARG A 15 -2.58 -23.17 -26.70
N LYS A 16 -2.66 -22.16 -27.58
CA LYS A 16 -3.17 -20.83 -27.23
C LYS A 16 -4.66 -20.91 -26.85
N GLN A 17 -5.46 -21.64 -27.62
CA GLN A 17 -6.87 -21.83 -27.35
C GLN A 17 -7.10 -22.58 -26.03
N ALA A 18 -6.37 -23.67 -25.79
CA ALA A 18 -6.39 -24.40 -24.52
C ALA A 18 -6.00 -23.52 -23.33
N LEU A 19 -5.00 -22.63 -23.48
CA LEU A 19 -4.65 -21.65 -22.45
C LEU A 19 -5.77 -20.63 -22.18
N LEU A 20 -6.42 -20.15 -23.23
CA LEU A 20 -7.55 -19.23 -23.11
C LEU A 20 -8.74 -19.91 -22.42
N ASP A 21 -9.06 -21.15 -22.78
CA ASP A 21 -10.17 -21.89 -22.20
C ASP A 21 -9.86 -22.35 -20.77
N ALA A 22 -8.62 -22.74 -20.47
CA ALA A 22 -8.15 -22.95 -19.10
C ALA A 22 -8.25 -21.68 -18.26
N ARG A 23 -7.89 -20.51 -18.81
CA ARG A 23 -8.04 -19.21 -18.15
C ARG A 23 -9.52 -18.88 -17.92
N LYS A 24 -10.40 -19.11 -18.90
CA LYS A 24 -11.86 -18.94 -18.75
C LYS A 24 -12.42 -19.86 -17.66
N LYS A 25 -12.05 -21.15 -17.66
CA LYS A 25 -12.45 -22.14 -16.64
C LYS A 25 -11.97 -21.75 -15.25
N ALA A 26 -10.71 -21.29 -15.13
CA ALA A 26 -10.15 -20.79 -13.87
C ALA A 26 -10.87 -19.53 -13.35
N VAL A 27 -11.19 -18.58 -14.24
CA VAL A 27 -11.97 -17.38 -13.91
C VAL A 27 -13.39 -17.74 -13.47
N ALA A 28 -14.04 -18.69 -14.15
CA ALA A 28 -15.37 -19.19 -13.80
C ALA A 28 -15.38 -19.89 -12.43
N SER A 29 -14.42 -20.78 -12.17
CA SER A 29 -14.26 -21.46 -10.87
C SER A 29 -13.99 -20.47 -9.73
N ARG A 30 -13.14 -19.45 -9.96
CA ARG A 30 -12.91 -18.36 -9.00
C ARG A 30 -14.19 -17.58 -8.71
N LYS A 31 -14.96 -17.23 -9.76
CA LYS A 31 -16.26 -16.55 -9.63
C LYS A 31 -17.25 -17.37 -8.80
N ALA A 32 -17.38 -18.67 -9.07
CA ALA A 32 -18.28 -19.55 -8.32
C ALA A 32 -17.88 -19.71 -6.84
N ARG A 33 -16.57 -19.72 -6.54
CA ARG A 33 -16.06 -19.76 -5.16
C ARG A 33 -16.34 -18.45 -4.42
N ASP A 34 -16.11 -17.32 -5.07
CA ASP A 34 -16.36 -15.99 -4.49
C ASP A 34 -17.86 -15.77 -4.25
N ASP A 35 -18.73 -16.23 -5.16
CA ASP A 35 -20.19 -16.15 -5.00
C ASP A 35 -20.70 -16.97 -3.79
N ARG A 36 -20.25 -18.22 -3.64
CA ARG A 36 -20.59 -19.05 -2.46
C ARG A 36 -20.11 -18.45 -1.15
N ARG A 37 -18.95 -17.79 -1.15
CA ARG A 37 -18.45 -17.07 0.02
C ARG A 37 -19.30 -15.83 0.30
N TRP A 38 -19.74 -15.13 -0.74
CA TRP A 38 -20.55 -13.93 -0.64
C TRP A 38 -21.96 -14.21 -0.11
N LYS A 39 -22.62 -15.24 -0.63
CA LYS A 39 -23.92 -15.72 -0.13
C LYS A 39 -23.87 -16.06 1.36
N ARG A 40 -22.80 -16.72 1.83
CA ARG A 40 -22.57 -16.99 3.26
C ARG A 40 -22.37 -15.74 4.11
N VAL A 41 -21.70 -14.71 3.58
CA VAL A 41 -21.53 -13.44 4.31
C VAL A 41 -22.85 -12.69 4.41
N LEU A 42 -23.62 -12.63 3.33
CA LEU A 42 -24.95 -12.00 3.31
C LEU A 42 -25.93 -12.69 4.27
N ALA A 43 -25.88 -14.02 4.37
CA ALA A 43 -26.73 -14.79 5.28
C ALA A 43 -26.44 -14.53 6.77
N LYS A 44 -25.22 -14.13 7.12
CA LYS A 44 -24.81 -13.78 8.49
C LYS A 44 -24.96 -12.29 8.82
N MET A 45 -25.36 -11.47 7.85
CA MET A 45 -25.54 -10.03 8.06
C MET A 45 -26.95 -9.74 8.57
N ASP A 46 -27.02 -8.83 9.53
CA ASP A 46 -28.27 -8.23 9.98
C ASP A 46 -29.05 -7.59 8.81
N SER A 47 -30.38 -7.57 8.94
CA SER A 47 -31.34 -7.15 7.92
C SER A 47 -31.09 -5.73 7.38
N GLU A 48 -30.72 -4.78 8.24
CA GLU A 48 -30.43 -3.40 7.85
C GLU A 48 -29.14 -3.30 7.04
N LYS A 49 -28.09 -4.02 7.49
CA LYS A 49 -26.82 -4.10 6.77
C LYS A 49 -27.00 -4.77 5.42
N ARG A 50 -27.92 -5.73 5.29
CA ARG A 50 -28.23 -6.43 4.03
C ARG A 50 -28.84 -5.48 2.99
N LYS A 51 -29.72 -4.55 3.38
CA LYS A 51 -30.31 -3.52 2.47
C LYS A 51 -29.23 -2.70 1.75
N LYS A 52 -28.13 -2.34 2.45
CA LYS A 52 -26.99 -1.60 1.86
C LYS A 52 -26.29 -2.35 0.71
N TYR A 53 -26.38 -3.68 0.66
CA TYR A 53 -25.75 -4.51 -0.37
C TYR A 53 -26.74 -5.04 -1.41
N HIS A 54 -27.98 -4.56 -1.41
CA HIS A 54 -28.95 -4.89 -2.45
C HIS A 54 -28.39 -4.51 -3.83
N GLY A 55 -28.36 -5.45 -4.78
CA GLY A 55 -27.78 -5.25 -6.12
C GLY A 55 -26.25 -5.35 -6.23
N VAL A 56 -25.54 -5.72 -5.15
CA VAL A 56 -24.07 -5.84 -5.15
C VAL A 56 -23.63 -7.27 -5.49
N GLY A 57 -22.91 -7.41 -6.61
CA GLY A 57 -22.46 -8.70 -7.12
C GLY A 57 -23.44 -9.35 -8.09
N ASN A 58 -23.31 -10.65 -8.31
CA ASN A 58 -24.12 -11.40 -9.28
C ASN A 58 -25.22 -12.17 -8.53
N THR A 59 -26.27 -11.49 -8.08
CA THR A 59 -27.32 -12.14 -7.29
C THR A 59 -28.32 -12.94 -8.13
N ALA A 60 -28.33 -12.78 -9.46
CA ALA A 60 -29.18 -13.56 -10.35
C ALA A 60 -28.47 -14.81 -10.88
N GLU A 61 -29.21 -15.92 -10.90
CA GLU A 61 -28.77 -17.26 -11.33
C GLU A 61 -28.22 -17.27 -12.76
N HIS A 62 -28.78 -16.42 -13.64
CA HIS A 62 -28.42 -16.34 -15.05
C HIS A 62 -27.92 -14.96 -15.53
N SER A 63 -27.61 -14.00 -14.64
CA SER A 63 -27.05 -12.72 -15.11
C SER A 63 -25.59 -12.87 -15.57
N ARG A 64 -25.33 -12.57 -16.86
CA ARG A 64 -23.97 -12.38 -17.39
C ARG A 64 -23.36 -11.03 -16.96
N VAL A 65 -24.18 -10.07 -16.56
CA VAL A 65 -23.75 -8.75 -16.09
C VAL A 65 -23.37 -8.84 -14.62
N ARG A 66 -22.09 -8.61 -14.29
CA ARG A 66 -21.68 -8.41 -12.89
C ARG A 66 -22.39 -7.17 -12.38
N GLY A 67 -23.24 -7.29 -11.36
CA GLY A 67 -23.81 -6.14 -10.66
C GLY A 67 -22.72 -5.22 -10.07
N ILE A 68 -23.15 -4.10 -9.49
CA ILE A 68 -22.25 -3.07 -8.96
C ILE A 68 -21.28 -3.71 -7.96
N THR A 69 -19.97 -3.45 -8.12
CA THR A 69 -18.98 -3.97 -7.18
C THR A 69 -19.09 -3.26 -5.83
N ARG A 70 -18.77 -3.93 -4.72
CA ARG A 70 -18.70 -3.30 -3.37
C ARG A 70 -17.86 -2.01 -3.36
N ALA A 71 -16.83 -1.94 -4.21
CA ALA A 71 -15.96 -0.79 -4.33
C ALA A 71 -16.69 0.44 -4.90
N ALA A 72 -17.64 0.24 -5.81
CA ALA A 72 -18.41 1.32 -6.42
C ALA A 72 -19.44 1.93 -5.47
N LEU A 73 -19.87 1.23 -4.41
CA LEU A 73 -20.71 1.79 -3.34
C LEU A 73 -19.96 2.73 -2.38
N ARG A 74 -18.62 2.77 -2.42
CA ARG A 74 -17.87 3.69 -1.56
C ARG A 74 -18.06 5.10 -2.09
N LYS A 75 -18.42 6.04 -1.21
CA LYS A 75 -18.34 7.47 -1.53
C LYS A 75 -16.92 7.74 -2.04
N ARG A 76 -16.80 8.28 -3.25
CA ARG A 76 -15.50 8.75 -3.75
C ARG A 76 -15.08 9.90 -2.86
N THR A 77 -14.13 9.67 -1.96
CA THR A 77 -13.45 10.76 -1.28
C THR A 77 -12.73 11.56 -2.36
N GLY A 78 -12.86 12.88 -2.34
CA GLY A 78 -12.20 13.77 -3.29
C GLY A 78 -10.68 13.61 -3.31
N ARG A 79 -10.02 14.41 -4.14
CA ARG A 79 -8.56 14.49 -4.15
C ARG A 79 -8.07 14.82 -2.73
N LYS A 80 -7.07 14.06 -2.25
CA LYS A 80 -6.44 14.36 -0.96
C LYS A 80 -5.84 15.77 -0.99
N PRO A 81 -5.88 16.53 0.11
CA PRO A 81 -5.29 17.87 0.16
C PRO A 81 -3.80 17.80 -0.21
N ASP A 82 -3.29 18.81 -0.92
CA ASP A 82 -1.91 18.78 -1.44
C ASP A 82 -0.89 18.72 -0.29
N ASN A 83 -1.06 19.55 0.73
CA ASN A 83 -0.29 19.49 1.97
C ASN A 83 -0.97 18.56 2.99
N ILE A 84 -0.19 17.67 3.59
CA ILE A 84 -0.68 16.73 4.61
C ILE A 84 0.41 16.55 5.66
N THR A 85 0.05 16.74 6.92
CA THR A 85 0.88 16.38 8.06
C THR A 85 0.27 15.18 8.77
N MET A 86 1.11 14.24 9.19
CA MET A 86 0.65 13.10 9.97
C MET A 86 1.77 12.51 10.80
N GLU A 87 1.39 11.90 11.91
CA GLU A 87 2.28 11.09 12.71
C GLU A 87 2.04 9.60 12.47
N ALA A 88 3.13 8.86 12.27
CA ALA A 88 3.09 7.42 12.09
C ALA A 88 4.19 6.74 12.88
N THR A 89 3.96 5.48 13.25
CA THR A 89 4.97 4.64 13.89
C THR A 89 5.55 3.65 12.88
N ILE A 90 6.88 3.65 12.72
CA ILE A 90 7.61 2.75 11.85
C ILE A 90 8.24 1.64 12.68
N HIS A 91 7.92 0.39 12.34
CA HIS A 91 8.50 -0.79 12.99
C HIS A 91 9.84 -1.20 12.36
N LEU A 92 10.94 -0.55 12.76
CA LEU A 92 12.27 -0.79 12.20
C LEU A 92 12.80 -2.20 12.44
N SER A 93 12.55 -2.82 13.61
CA SER A 93 13.05 -4.18 13.89
C SER A 93 12.55 -5.22 12.86
N LYS A 94 11.27 -5.14 12.47
CA LYS A 94 10.69 -5.97 11.40
C LYS A 94 11.34 -5.69 10.04
N LEU A 95 11.64 -4.43 9.74
CA LEU A 95 12.27 -4.01 8.48
C LEU A 95 13.76 -4.40 8.39
N LEU A 96 14.42 -4.55 9.55
CA LEU A 96 15.84 -4.85 9.70
C LEU A 96 16.10 -6.32 10.10
N LYS A 97 15.06 -7.16 10.14
CA LYS A 97 15.20 -8.58 10.43
C LYS A 97 16.18 -9.23 9.44
N ARG A 98 17.12 -10.02 9.96
CA ARG A 98 18.17 -10.71 9.17
C ARG A 98 19.01 -9.77 8.31
N LYS A 99 19.29 -8.56 8.79
CA LYS A 99 20.27 -7.63 8.17
C LYS A 99 21.56 -7.61 8.98
N THR A 100 22.69 -7.48 8.29
CA THR A 100 24.01 -7.44 8.91
C THR A 100 24.14 -6.23 9.82
N PHE A 101 24.71 -6.41 11.01
CA PHE A 101 24.69 -5.39 12.07
C PHE A 101 25.39 -4.08 11.67
N HIS A 102 26.49 -4.16 10.92
CA HIS A 102 27.23 -2.99 10.44
C HIS A 102 26.52 -2.19 9.33
N LYS A 103 25.39 -2.68 8.78
CA LYS A 103 24.60 -1.94 7.78
C LYS A 103 23.23 -1.52 8.31
N ARG A 104 22.90 -1.78 9.58
CA ARG A 104 21.53 -1.59 10.10
C ARG A 104 21.07 -0.15 10.06
N ALA A 105 21.82 0.82 10.60
CA ALA A 105 21.39 2.22 10.59
C ALA A 105 21.25 2.80 9.16
N PRO A 106 22.21 2.63 8.23
CA PRO A 106 22.03 3.06 6.84
C PRO A 106 20.82 2.40 6.14
N ILE A 107 20.59 1.11 6.39
CA ILE A 107 19.41 0.42 5.84
C ILE A 107 18.14 0.97 6.49
N ALA A 108 18.15 1.30 7.78
CA ALA A 108 17.00 1.85 8.49
C ALA A 108 16.54 3.16 7.85
N ILE A 109 17.48 4.09 7.62
CA ILE A 109 17.24 5.35 6.90
C ILE A 109 16.61 5.10 5.53
N LYS A 110 17.15 4.16 4.74
CA LYS A 110 16.57 3.78 3.43
C LYS A 110 15.16 3.21 3.56
N ARG A 111 14.89 2.40 4.60
CA ARG A 111 13.59 1.79 4.85
C ARG A 111 12.56 2.80 5.35
N ILE A 112 12.97 3.80 6.11
CA ILE A 112 12.12 4.93 6.52
C ILE A 112 11.70 5.73 5.29
N LYS A 113 12.64 6.13 4.43
CA LYS A 113 12.33 6.81 3.16
C LYS A 113 11.36 5.99 2.30
N ALA A 114 11.61 4.69 2.14
CA ALA A 114 10.73 3.80 1.37
C ALA A 114 9.33 3.63 2.00
N PHE A 115 9.24 3.64 3.33
CA PHE A 115 7.96 3.59 4.04
C PHE A 115 7.14 4.86 3.77
N VAL A 116 7.76 6.03 3.90
CA VAL A 116 7.10 7.33 3.70
C VAL A 116 6.73 7.53 2.23
N ALA A 117 7.59 7.17 1.29
CA ALA A 117 7.29 7.20 -0.15
C ALA A 117 6.01 6.42 -0.48
N ARG A 118 5.80 5.26 0.16
CA ARG A 118 4.58 4.45 -0.04
C ARG A 118 3.35 5.06 0.64
N LEU A 119 3.53 5.71 1.79
CA LEU A 119 2.46 6.33 2.58
C LEU A 119 1.94 7.61 1.90
N MET A 120 2.85 8.55 1.59
CA MET A 120 2.53 9.89 1.08
C MET A 120 2.46 9.98 -0.45
N LYS A 121 2.96 8.96 -1.15
CA LYS A 121 3.08 8.91 -2.63
C LYS A 121 4.02 9.98 -3.19
N THR A 122 5.09 10.27 -2.47
CA THR A 122 6.13 11.24 -2.83
C THR A 122 7.44 10.54 -3.16
N LYS A 123 8.16 11.07 -4.16
CA LYS A 123 9.48 10.56 -4.57
C LYS A 123 10.60 11.15 -3.71
N ASP A 124 10.56 12.46 -3.52
CA ASP A 124 11.52 13.19 -2.68
C ASP A 124 11.13 13.08 -1.20
N ASN A 125 11.96 12.38 -0.42
CA ASN A 125 11.75 12.11 0.99
C ASN A 125 13.01 12.52 1.78
N ARG A 126 12.92 13.65 2.44
CA ARG A 126 13.99 14.30 3.20
C ARG A 126 13.88 13.89 4.66
N ILE A 127 14.98 13.40 5.22
CA ILE A 127 15.04 13.03 6.65
C ILE A 127 15.62 14.23 7.39
N ASP A 128 14.88 14.71 8.38
CA ASP A 128 15.33 15.76 9.26
C ASP A 128 16.47 15.28 10.17
N ALA A 129 17.27 16.23 10.65
CA ALA A 129 18.40 15.96 11.55
C ALA A 129 17.94 15.24 12.82
N SER A 130 16.80 15.60 13.41
CA SER A 130 16.26 14.97 14.64
C SER A 130 16.08 13.45 14.48
N LEU A 131 15.53 13.03 13.33
CA LEU A 131 15.31 11.63 13.01
C LEU A 131 16.60 10.91 12.66
N ASN A 132 17.51 11.57 11.95
CA ASN A 132 18.82 11.00 11.68
C ASN A 132 19.56 10.72 13.00
N THR A 133 19.69 11.71 13.89
CA THR A 133 20.32 11.56 15.19
C THR A 133 19.66 10.46 16.01
N TYR A 134 18.32 10.38 16.06
CA TYR A 134 17.62 9.33 16.80
C TYR A 134 17.89 7.92 16.26
N VAL A 135 17.95 7.74 14.94
CA VAL A 135 18.26 6.44 14.33
C VAL A 135 19.70 6.01 14.63
N TRP A 136 20.63 6.97 14.73
CA TRP A 136 22.06 6.74 14.98
C TRP A 136 22.48 6.84 16.46
N HIS A 137 21.59 7.15 17.40
CA HIS A 137 21.96 7.46 18.80
C HIS A 137 22.77 6.37 19.54
N LYS A 138 22.57 5.08 19.19
CA LYS A 138 23.33 3.92 19.71
C LYS A 138 24.34 3.37 18.70
N GLY A 139 24.70 4.17 17.69
CA GLY A 139 25.57 3.78 16.59
C GLY A 139 24.92 2.84 15.59
N VAL A 140 25.74 2.30 14.68
CA VAL A 140 25.28 1.58 13.48
C VAL A 140 24.49 0.29 13.78
N LYS A 141 24.84 -0.41 14.87
CA LYS A 141 24.22 -1.68 15.28
C LYS A 141 22.93 -1.45 16.09
N GLY A 142 22.85 -0.35 16.84
CA GLY A 142 21.86 -0.07 17.86
C GLY A 142 20.58 0.63 17.37
N VAL A 143 20.09 0.30 16.18
CA VAL A 143 18.91 0.98 15.61
C VAL A 143 17.66 0.76 16.49
N PRO A 144 16.86 1.82 16.80
CA PRO A 144 15.61 1.69 17.55
C PRO A 144 14.69 0.60 17.00
N GLY A 145 14.00 -0.13 17.87
CA GLY A 145 13.05 -1.17 17.44
C GLY A 145 11.83 -0.59 16.70
N ARG A 146 11.37 0.59 17.14
CA ARG A 146 10.29 1.40 16.56
C ARG A 146 10.69 2.87 16.61
N VAL A 147 10.17 3.67 15.70
CA VAL A 147 10.34 5.12 15.66
C VAL A 147 9.00 5.77 15.39
N ARG A 148 8.66 6.83 16.13
CA ARG A 148 7.49 7.67 15.85
C ARG A 148 8.00 8.82 14.99
N VAL A 149 7.42 8.96 13.80
CA VAL A 149 7.82 9.98 12.84
C VAL A 149 6.66 10.94 12.62
N HIS A 150 6.99 12.23 12.57
CA HIS A 150 6.12 13.25 12.02
C HIS A 150 6.49 13.43 10.55
N VAL A 151 5.48 13.39 9.70
CA VAL A 151 5.64 13.32 8.25
C VAL A 151 4.87 14.48 7.64
N GLU A 152 5.60 15.44 7.10
CA GLU A 152 5.05 16.63 6.46
C GLU A 152 5.21 16.53 4.95
N ARG A 153 4.11 16.37 4.23
CA ARG A 153 4.10 16.49 2.77
C ARG A 153 3.83 17.95 2.40
N LYS A 154 4.74 18.56 1.63
CA LYS A 154 4.64 19.93 1.13
C LYS A 154 4.64 19.93 -0.39
N SER A 155 3.87 20.85 -0.97
CA SER A 155 3.89 21.13 -2.41
C SER A 155 4.70 22.37 -2.72
N GLU A 156 5.56 22.28 -3.71
CA GLU A 156 6.39 23.38 -4.22
C GLU A 156 6.09 23.58 -5.72
N THR A 157 6.03 24.84 -6.13
CA THR A 157 5.95 25.20 -7.55
C THR A 157 7.37 25.51 -8.01
N LEU A 158 7.99 24.58 -8.73
CA LEU A 158 9.30 24.83 -9.33
C LEU A 158 9.14 25.82 -10.49
N GLU A 159 10.07 26.75 -10.62
CA GLU A 159 10.13 27.73 -11.71
C GLU A 159 10.16 26.98 -13.07
N GLY A 160 9.16 27.22 -13.92
CA GLY A 160 8.99 26.53 -15.21
C GLY A 160 8.31 25.13 -15.15
N GLY A 161 7.93 24.63 -13.98
CA GLY A 161 7.28 23.33 -13.82
C GLY A 161 5.76 23.36 -14.02
N LYS A 162 5.23 22.65 -15.03
CA LYS A 162 3.76 22.47 -15.22
C LYS A 162 3.07 21.69 -14.10
N ARG A 163 3.84 20.99 -13.24
CA ARG A 163 3.31 20.11 -12.19
C ARG A 163 3.90 20.51 -10.84
N LYS A 164 3.06 20.53 -9.80
CA LYS A 164 3.51 20.72 -8.42
C LYS A 164 4.50 19.61 -8.04
N HIS A 165 5.67 19.99 -7.57
CA HIS A 165 6.64 19.07 -6.98
C HIS A 165 6.22 18.79 -5.54
N PHE A 166 6.18 17.52 -5.16
CA PHE A 166 5.88 17.13 -3.79
C PHE A 166 7.12 16.55 -3.14
N TYR A 167 7.54 17.17 -2.04
CA TYR A 167 8.54 16.62 -1.16
C TYR A 167 7.94 16.31 0.21
N THR A 168 8.61 15.44 0.96
CA THR A 168 8.19 15.07 2.30
C THR A 168 9.34 15.22 3.27
N VAL A 169 9.11 15.96 4.34
CA VAL A 169 10.05 16.11 5.46
C VAL A 169 9.63 15.12 6.55
N ILE A 170 10.60 14.39 7.08
CA ILE A 170 10.37 13.34 8.08
C ILE A 170 11.17 13.69 9.33
N SER A 171 10.51 14.03 10.42
CA SER A 171 11.12 14.34 11.72
C SER A 171 10.80 13.29 12.78
N ASN A 172 11.56 13.30 13.87
CA ASN A 172 11.35 12.40 15.00
C ASN A 172 10.36 13.00 15.99
N VAL A 173 9.39 12.20 16.46
CA VAL A 173 8.53 12.58 17.58
C VAL A 173 8.97 11.78 18.80
N PRO A 174 9.53 12.41 19.84
CA PRO A 174 9.87 11.70 21.06
C PRO A 174 8.58 11.18 21.72
N VAL A 175 8.54 9.89 22.02
CA VAL A 175 7.39 9.25 22.70
C VAL A 175 7.91 8.37 23.83
N ALA A 176 7.26 8.46 24.99
CA ALA A 176 7.60 7.61 26.13
C ALA A 176 7.22 6.14 25.89
N SER A 177 6.11 5.89 25.18
CA SER A 177 5.62 4.54 24.90
C SER A 177 4.97 4.46 23.51
N PHE A 178 5.16 3.33 22.82
CA PHE A 178 4.55 3.03 21.52
C PHE A 178 3.22 2.28 21.61
N LYS A 179 2.69 2.06 22.81
CA LYS A 179 1.41 1.36 23.01
C LYS A 179 0.27 2.24 22.47
N ASN A 180 -0.68 1.61 21.77
CA ASN A 180 -1.91 2.24 21.26
C ASN A 180 -1.71 3.47 20.35
N LEU A 181 -0.49 3.75 19.89
CA LEU A 181 -0.21 4.80 18.92
C LEU A 181 -0.62 4.35 17.52
N THR A 182 -1.75 4.85 17.05
CA THR A 182 -2.18 4.71 15.65
C THR A 182 -1.62 5.83 14.78
N THR A 183 -1.83 5.73 13.46
CA THR A 183 -1.51 6.81 12.53
C THR A 183 -2.53 7.93 12.73
N LYS A 184 -2.05 9.14 13.03
CA LYS A 184 -2.90 10.32 13.22
C LYS A 184 -2.58 11.32 12.12
N VAL A 185 -3.60 11.80 11.42
CA VAL A 185 -3.44 12.98 10.56
C VAL A 185 -3.45 14.17 11.50
N THR A 186 -2.39 14.96 11.48
CA THR A 186 -2.32 16.20 12.25
C THR A 186 -2.89 17.28 11.34
N GLU A 187 -3.70 18.18 11.87
CA GLU A 187 -4.12 19.37 11.13
C GLU A 187 -3.00 20.41 11.27
N GLN A 188 -2.67 21.11 10.19
CA GLN A 188 -1.83 22.30 10.28
C GLN A 188 -2.67 23.48 10.75
#